data_AF-A0A3A8JEV0-F1
#
_entry.id   AF-A0A3A8JEV0-F1
#
_cell.length_a   1.000
_cell.length_b   1.000
_cell.length_c   1.000
_cell.angle_alpha   90.00
_cell.angle_beta   90.00
_cell.angle_gamma   90.00
#
_symmetry.space_group_name_H-M   'P 1'
#
loop_
_entity.id
_entity.type
_entity.pdbx_description
1 polymer ?
#
loop_
_entity_poly.entity_id
_entity_poly.type
_entity_poly.pdbx_seq_one_letter_code
_entity_poly.pdbx_strand_id
1 'polypeptide(L)'
;MKRQGQSLRRAAGVLGVLAGLGGAVAAEPREAISVRLPRASYDLLMTEDNVTGQAFQLSRQPGVLRGRVGETPVSLQLKDQQVKGNIGTSVANLEVKKEGDVVKAKGGFGGRPVTLTLSPQELTVYVNDCTYRLKATEPKKVYEGRRSCDGSLMPPSVVSLPDTFIVASPEEQVSLLLLAL
;
A
#
# COMPACT_ATOMS: atom_id res chain seq x y z
N MET A 1 81.01 0.12 -37.74
CA MET A 1 80.84 -1.21 -37.11
C MET A 1 79.33 -1.43 -36.93
N LYS A 2 78.66 -2.20 -37.82
CA LYS A 2 78.22 -3.62 -37.65
C LYS A 2 77.34 -3.84 -36.40
N ARG A 3 76.21 -4.54 -36.40
CA ARG A 3 75.21 -5.11 -37.35
C ARG A 3 74.23 -5.89 -36.45
N GLN A 4 72.93 -5.95 -36.80
CA GLN A 4 72.00 -7.11 -36.75
C GLN A 4 71.96 -8.00 -35.46
N GLY A 5 70.85 -8.47 -34.91
CA GLY A 5 69.47 -8.61 -35.37
C GLY A 5 68.74 -9.60 -34.45
N GLN A 6 67.41 -9.45 -34.37
CA GLN A 6 66.37 -10.46 -34.14
C GLN A 6 66.60 -11.63 -33.15
N SER A 7 65.71 -11.75 -32.16
CA SER A 7 64.84 -12.94 -32.12
C SER A 7 63.46 -12.58 -31.55
N LEU A 8 62.44 -12.83 -32.37
CA LEU A 8 61.04 -12.92 -32.00
C LEU A 8 60.82 -14.14 -31.11
N ARG A 9 60.07 -14.04 -30.01
CA ARG A 9 59.10 -15.08 -29.63
C ARG A 9 57.84 -14.46 -29.01
N ARG A 10 56.76 -14.68 -29.75
CA ARG A 10 55.34 -14.49 -29.46
C ARG A 10 54.96 -14.93 -28.05
N ALA A 11 54.18 -14.12 -27.35
CA ALA A 11 53.13 -14.62 -26.46
C ALA A 11 51.96 -13.64 -26.54
N ALA A 12 50.92 -14.07 -27.26
CA ALA A 12 49.64 -13.41 -27.32
C ALA A 12 48.96 -13.56 -25.95
N GLY A 13 48.54 -12.44 -25.36
CA GLY A 13 47.65 -12.40 -24.21
C GLY A 13 46.61 -11.33 -24.48
N VAL A 14 45.44 -11.76 -24.94
CA VAL A 14 44.27 -10.91 -25.18
C VAL A 14 43.84 -10.31 -23.84
N LEU A 15 44.10 -9.02 -23.64
CA LEU A 15 43.54 -8.22 -22.55
C LEU A 15 42.08 -7.88 -22.93
N GLY A 16 41.20 -8.85 -22.68
CA GLY A 16 39.76 -8.69 -22.76
C GLY A 16 39.26 -7.84 -21.60
N VAL A 17 38.71 -6.69 -21.94
CA VAL A 17 38.02 -5.73 -21.07
C VAL A 17 36.85 -6.41 -20.33
N LEU A 18 36.85 -6.34 -19.00
CA LEU A 18 35.63 -6.47 -18.21
C LEU A 18 35.43 -5.18 -17.41
N ALA A 19 34.94 -4.16 -18.12
CA ALA A 19 34.32 -3.01 -17.50
C ALA A 19 33.05 -3.51 -16.78
N GLY A 20 33.15 -3.69 -15.47
CA GLY A 20 32.01 -3.92 -14.59
C GLY A 20 31.09 -2.71 -14.65
N LEU A 21 30.10 -2.74 -15.53
CA LEU A 21 28.91 -1.91 -15.44
C LEU A 21 28.10 -2.44 -14.24
N GLY A 22 28.51 -2.05 -13.05
CA GLY A 22 27.66 -2.06 -11.87
C GLY A 22 26.55 -1.04 -12.11
N GLY A 23 25.53 -1.43 -12.86
CA GLY A 23 24.29 -0.70 -12.92
C GLY A 23 23.72 -0.68 -11.52
N ALA A 24 23.85 0.45 -10.83
CA ALA A 24 22.98 0.76 -9.72
C ALA A 24 21.57 0.78 -10.32
N VAL A 25 20.87 -0.35 -10.24
CA VAL A 25 19.44 -0.39 -10.47
C VAL A 25 18.86 0.55 -9.42
N ALA A 26 18.50 1.76 -9.85
CA ALA A 26 17.76 2.69 -9.03
C ALA A 26 16.50 1.93 -8.60
N ALA A 27 16.41 1.62 -7.31
CA ALA A 27 15.23 0.97 -6.77
C ALA A 27 14.05 1.87 -7.13
N GLU A 28 13.10 1.35 -7.91
CA GLU A 28 11.92 2.10 -8.31
C GLU A 28 11.23 2.65 -7.06
N PRO A 29 10.60 3.85 -7.15
CA PRO A 29 9.86 4.41 -6.03
C PRO A 29 8.89 3.36 -5.51
N ARG A 30 9.11 2.91 -4.28
CA ARG A 30 8.28 1.86 -3.68
C ARG A 30 6.89 2.44 -3.46
N GLU A 31 5.94 2.02 -4.28
CA GLU A 31 4.54 2.38 -4.12
C GLU A 31 4.01 1.77 -2.82
N ALA A 32 3.82 2.62 -1.82
CA ALA A 32 3.45 2.20 -0.49
C ALA A 32 2.30 3.04 0.04
N ILE A 33 1.31 2.36 0.63
CA ILE A 33 0.36 3.01 1.53
C ILE A 33 1.11 3.28 2.83
N SER A 34 1.33 4.55 3.15
CA SER A 34 2.01 4.95 4.37
C SER A 34 0.99 5.34 5.42
N VAL A 35 1.06 4.70 6.59
CA VAL A 35 0.18 5.01 7.72
C VAL A 35 1.04 5.45 8.90
N ARG A 36 0.75 6.65 9.40
CA ARG A 36 1.35 7.23 10.61
C ARG A 36 0.22 7.55 11.58
N LEU A 37 0.00 6.69 12.54
CA LEU A 37 -0.94 6.89 13.66
C LEU A 37 -0.15 7.35 14.89
N PRO A 38 -0.82 7.92 15.91
CA PRO A 38 -0.12 8.40 17.09
C PRO A 38 0.65 7.33 17.88
N ARG A 39 0.34 6.05 17.68
CA ARG A 39 0.98 4.91 18.38
C ARG A 39 1.50 3.81 17.44
N ALA A 40 1.39 4.00 16.13
CA ALA A 40 1.77 2.99 15.15
C ALA A 40 2.20 3.67 13.85
N SER A 41 3.26 3.18 13.23
CA SER A 41 3.75 3.72 11.96
C SER A 41 4.25 2.56 11.12
N TYR A 42 3.71 2.41 9.92
CA TYR A 42 4.11 1.36 9.01
C TYR A 42 3.79 1.72 7.57
N ASP A 43 4.45 1.03 6.66
CA ASP A 43 4.26 1.16 5.21
C ASP A 43 3.80 -0.18 4.65
N LEU A 44 2.82 -0.13 3.76
CA LEU A 44 2.29 -1.29 3.04
C LEU A 44 2.68 -1.17 1.58
N LEU A 45 3.67 -1.95 1.16
CA LEU A 45 4.09 -2.06 -0.23
C LEU A 45 2.94 -2.67 -1.04
N MET A 46 2.44 -1.91 -2.01
CA MET A 46 1.35 -2.30 -2.88
C MET A 46 1.92 -2.56 -4.28
N THR A 47 1.76 -3.79 -4.74
CA THR A 47 2.11 -4.26 -6.09
C THR A 47 0.83 -4.76 -6.75
N GLU A 48 0.83 -5.04 -8.05
CA GLU A 48 -0.34 -5.57 -8.77
C GLU A 48 -0.95 -6.80 -8.08
N ASP A 49 -0.10 -7.72 -7.61
CA ASP A 49 -0.54 -9.00 -7.07
C ASP A 49 -0.59 -9.08 -5.55
N ASN A 50 0.03 -8.14 -4.83
CA ASN A 50 0.20 -8.26 -3.38
C ASN A 50 0.20 -6.91 -2.66
N VAL A 51 -0.27 -6.94 -1.42
CA VAL A 51 -0.04 -5.89 -0.41
C VAL A 51 0.74 -6.50 0.75
N THR A 52 1.93 -5.98 1.00
CA THR A 52 2.86 -6.52 2.01
C THR A 52 3.38 -5.45 2.94
N GLY A 53 3.58 -5.79 4.21
CA GLY A 53 4.11 -4.88 5.21
C GLY A 53 4.43 -5.62 6.51
N GLN A 54 4.74 -4.89 7.58
CA GLN A 54 5.14 -5.49 8.86
C GLN A 54 4.16 -6.56 9.36
N ALA A 55 2.85 -6.26 9.27
CA ALA A 55 1.78 -7.18 9.65
C ALA A 55 0.97 -7.69 8.44
N PHE A 56 1.18 -7.15 7.24
CA PHE A 56 0.31 -7.41 6.09
C PHE A 56 0.95 -8.44 5.17
N GLN A 57 0.18 -9.48 4.85
CA GLN A 57 0.52 -10.44 3.80
C GLN A 57 -0.76 -10.78 3.06
N LEU A 58 -1.10 -9.96 2.07
CA LEU A 58 -2.32 -10.09 1.29
C LEU A 58 -1.97 -10.29 -0.18
N SER A 59 -2.57 -11.30 -0.79
CA SER A 59 -2.62 -11.49 -2.23
C SER A 59 -3.86 -10.78 -2.78
N ARG A 60 -3.63 -10.05 -3.87
CA ARG A 60 -4.61 -9.35 -4.69
C ARG A 60 -4.88 -10.22 -5.91
N GLN A 61 -6.14 -10.55 -6.11
CA GLN A 61 -6.61 -11.22 -7.32
C GLN A 61 -7.83 -10.47 -7.83
N PRO A 62 -8.20 -10.59 -9.11
CA PRO A 62 -9.40 -9.92 -9.63
C PRO A 62 -10.62 -10.23 -8.77
N GLY A 63 -11.16 -9.20 -8.12
CA GLY A 63 -12.33 -9.29 -7.25
C GLY A 63 -12.12 -10.05 -5.92
N VAL A 64 -10.88 -10.33 -5.51
CA VAL A 64 -10.58 -11.07 -4.28
C VAL A 64 -9.34 -10.51 -3.58
N LEU A 65 -9.44 -10.37 -2.26
CA LEU A 65 -8.30 -10.04 -1.39
C LEU A 65 -8.17 -11.13 -0.32
N ARG A 66 -7.03 -11.83 -0.27
CA ARG A 66 -6.84 -12.99 0.62
C ARG A 66 -5.47 -13.01 1.25
N GLY A 67 -5.37 -13.44 2.51
CA GLY A 67 -4.10 -13.61 3.20
C GLY A 67 -4.27 -13.42 4.70
N ARG A 68 -3.47 -12.54 5.29
CA ARG A 68 -3.55 -12.21 6.72
C ARG A 68 -3.08 -10.80 7.06
N VAL A 69 -3.59 -10.29 8.17
CA VAL A 69 -3.13 -9.09 8.86
C VAL A 69 -2.77 -9.48 10.30
N GLY A 70 -1.49 -9.42 10.63
CA GLY A 70 -0.90 -10.10 11.79
C GLY A 70 -1.15 -11.61 11.69
N GLU A 71 -1.77 -12.14 12.74
CA GLU A 71 -2.22 -13.54 12.82
C GLU A 71 -3.67 -13.73 12.35
N THR A 72 -4.35 -12.66 11.93
CA THR A 72 -5.76 -12.72 11.56
C THR A 72 -5.89 -13.04 10.07
N PRO A 73 -6.46 -14.19 9.68
CA PRO A 73 -6.68 -14.51 8.27
C PRO A 73 -7.73 -13.56 7.66
N VAL A 74 -7.53 -13.16 6.42
CA VAL A 74 -8.44 -12.29 5.66
C VAL A 74 -8.82 -13.01 4.37
N SER A 75 -10.11 -13.02 4.06
CA SER A 75 -10.63 -13.53 2.78
C SER A 75 -11.85 -12.72 2.41
N LEU A 76 -11.70 -11.81 1.47
CA LEU A 76 -12.72 -10.87 1.00
C LEU A 76 -12.97 -11.05 -0.49
N GLN A 77 -14.23 -11.00 -0.87
CA GLN A 77 -14.71 -10.88 -2.24
C GLN A 77 -15.11 -9.41 -2.46
N LEU A 78 -14.64 -8.86 -3.57
CA LEU A 78 -14.77 -7.46 -3.96
C LEU A 78 -15.52 -7.43 -5.30
N LYS A 79 -16.84 -7.36 -5.24
CA LYS A 79 -17.67 -7.43 -6.44
C LYS A 79 -19.00 -6.75 -6.24
N ASP A 80 -19.61 -6.34 -7.35
CA ASP A 80 -20.99 -5.85 -7.37
C ASP A 80 -21.25 -4.74 -6.33
N GLN A 81 -20.30 -3.80 -6.17
CA GLN A 81 -20.43 -2.71 -5.19
C GLN A 81 -20.50 -3.24 -3.74
N GLN A 82 -19.89 -4.39 -3.46
CA GLN A 82 -19.91 -5.04 -2.16
C GLN A 82 -18.55 -5.62 -1.79
N VAL A 83 -18.27 -5.58 -0.48
CA VAL A 83 -17.18 -6.33 0.13
C VAL A 83 -17.77 -7.38 1.05
N LYS A 84 -17.56 -8.65 0.72
CA LYS A 84 -18.11 -9.78 1.49
C LYS A 84 -17.03 -10.79 1.84
N GLY A 85 -17.11 -11.38 3.03
CA GLY A 85 -16.21 -12.45 3.42
C GLY A 85 -15.91 -12.41 4.90
N ASN A 86 -14.70 -12.83 5.27
CA ASN A 86 -14.31 -12.99 6.67
C ASN A 86 -12.96 -12.32 6.96
N ILE A 87 -12.86 -11.79 8.17
CA ILE A 87 -11.63 -11.31 8.81
C ILE A 87 -11.56 -12.05 10.15
N GLY A 88 -10.68 -13.04 10.23
CA GLY A 88 -10.69 -14.03 11.31
C GLY A 88 -12.01 -14.81 11.30
N THR A 89 -12.69 -14.81 12.46
CA THR A 89 -14.02 -15.41 12.63
C THR A 89 -15.16 -14.43 12.37
N SER A 90 -14.85 -13.15 12.12
CA SER A 90 -15.84 -12.09 11.95
C SER A 90 -16.20 -11.89 10.48
N VAL A 91 -17.50 -11.67 10.23
CA VAL A 91 -18.00 -11.38 8.88
C VAL A 91 -17.68 -9.93 8.49
N ALA A 92 -17.28 -9.77 7.24
CA ALA A 92 -17.26 -8.51 6.51
C ALA A 92 -18.43 -8.50 5.51
N ASN A 93 -19.23 -7.45 5.56
CA ASN A 93 -20.33 -7.19 4.63
C ASN A 93 -20.50 -5.66 4.52
N LEU A 94 -19.93 -5.09 3.47
CA LEU A 94 -20.02 -3.67 3.14
C LEU A 94 -20.77 -3.47 1.84
N GLU A 95 -21.58 -2.43 1.81
CA GLU A 95 -22.05 -1.79 0.59
C GLU A 95 -21.08 -0.66 0.24
N VAL A 96 -20.65 -0.59 -1.01
CA VAL A 96 -19.68 0.38 -1.53
C VAL A 96 -20.33 1.15 -2.67
N LYS A 97 -20.28 2.47 -2.64
CA LYS A 97 -20.83 3.34 -3.68
C LYS A 97 -19.77 4.30 -4.16
N LYS A 98 -19.64 4.45 -5.48
CA LYS A 98 -18.82 5.49 -6.09
C LYS A 98 -19.71 6.54 -6.74
N GLU A 99 -19.58 7.78 -6.28
CA GLU A 99 -20.29 8.95 -6.79
C GLU A 99 -19.24 9.94 -7.31
N GLY A 100 -18.92 9.85 -8.60
CA GLY A 100 -17.80 10.60 -9.18
C GLY A 100 -16.47 10.18 -8.56
N ASP A 101 -15.77 11.13 -7.93
CA ASP A 101 -14.51 10.91 -7.22
C ASP A 101 -14.67 10.54 -5.74
N VAL A 102 -15.91 10.42 -5.25
CA VAL A 102 -16.20 10.08 -3.87
C VAL A 102 -16.54 8.59 -3.77
N VAL A 103 -15.82 7.87 -2.92
CA VAL A 103 -16.11 6.48 -2.55
C VAL A 103 -16.70 6.46 -1.15
N LYS A 104 -17.88 5.86 -1.00
CA LYS A 104 -18.57 5.69 0.26
C LYS A 104 -18.71 4.20 0.54
N ALA A 105 -18.55 3.80 1.80
CA ALA A 105 -18.84 2.44 2.22
C ALA A 105 -19.54 2.42 3.58
N LYS A 106 -20.44 1.46 3.76
CA LYS A 106 -21.19 1.28 5.00
C LYS A 106 -21.48 -0.21 5.22
N GLY A 107 -21.39 -0.65 6.46
CA GLY A 107 -21.78 -2.01 6.85
C GLY A 107 -20.97 -2.54 8.02
N GLY A 108 -20.77 -3.84 8.05
CA GLY A 108 -19.92 -4.52 9.04
C GLY A 108 -18.55 -4.87 8.44
N PHE A 109 -17.48 -4.59 9.17
CA PHE A 109 -16.13 -4.99 8.78
C PHE A 109 -15.36 -5.49 10.00
N GLY A 110 -14.91 -6.74 9.98
CA GLY A 110 -14.21 -7.35 11.11
C GLY A 110 -15.05 -7.42 12.40
N GLY A 111 -16.38 -7.54 12.27
CA GLY A 111 -17.30 -7.58 13.40
C GLY A 111 -17.64 -6.22 14.01
N ARG A 112 -17.27 -5.12 13.33
CA ARG A 112 -17.55 -3.75 13.77
C ARG A 112 -18.41 -3.01 12.75
N PRO A 113 -19.40 -2.21 13.17
CA PRO A 113 -20.06 -1.29 12.26
C PRO A 113 -19.07 -0.21 11.81
N VAL A 114 -19.02 0.02 10.50
CA VAL A 114 -18.15 1.03 9.91
C VAL A 114 -18.90 1.90 8.91
N THR A 115 -18.47 3.14 8.82
CA THR A 115 -18.84 4.04 7.72
C THR A 115 -17.59 4.75 7.24
N LEU A 116 -17.30 4.64 5.95
CA LEU A 116 -16.14 5.25 5.32
C LEU A 116 -16.60 6.18 4.19
N THR A 117 -15.97 7.34 4.10
CA THR A 117 -16.07 8.26 2.97
C THR A 117 -14.68 8.68 2.57
N LEU A 118 -14.25 8.33 1.38
CA LEU A 118 -13.01 8.77 0.75
C LEU A 118 -13.37 9.73 -0.38
N SER A 119 -12.86 10.96 -0.31
CA SER A 119 -12.98 11.98 -1.34
C SER A 119 -11.61 12.57 -1.65
N PRO A 120 -11.44 13.34 -2.73
CA PRO A 120 -10.16 13.98 -3.02
C PRO A 120 -9.69 14.96 -1.93
N GLN A 121 -10.61 15.50 -1.14
CA GLN A 121 -10.34 16.53 -0.13
C GLN A 121 -10.38 16.02 1.32
N GLU A 122 -11.04 14.89 1.57
CA GLU A 122 -11.27 14.39 2.93
C GLU A 122 -11.42 12.86 2.94
N LEU A 123 -10.80 12.23 3.94
CA LEU A 123 -11.01 10.84 4.33
C LEU A 123 -11.65 10.81 5.70
N THR A 124 -12.89 10.33 5.76
CA THR A 124 -13.62 10.11 7.01
C THR A 124 -13.85 8.63 7.23
N VAL A 125 -13.47 8.12 8.40
CA VAL A 125 -13.71 6.72 8.78
C VAL A 125 -14.28 6.68 10.19
N TYR A 126 -15.45 6.11 10.34
CA TYR A 126 -16.08 5.80 11.62
C TYR A 126 -15.89 4.31 11.90
N VAL A 127 -15.16 3.99 12.97
CA VAL A 127 -14.95 2.61 13.46
C VAL A 127 -15.31 2.59 14.94
N ASN A 128 -16.44 1.98 15.28
CA ASN A 128 -17.05 2.07 16.62
C ASN A 128 -17.16 3.55 17.07
N ASP A 129 -16.57 3.90 18.22
CA ASP A 129 -16.65 5.23 18.85
C ASP A 129 -15.48 6.16 18.45
N CYS A 130 -14.54 5.68 17.62
CA CYS A 130 -13.44 6.48 17.10
C CYS A 130 -13.72 6.90 15.66
N THR A 131 -13.58 8.20 15.39
CA THR A 131 -13.68 8.77 14.05
C THR A 131 -12.35 9.33 13.60
N TYR A 132 -11.90 8.91 12.43
CA TYR A 132 -10.82 9.55 11.68
C TYR A 132 -11.47 10.61 10.78
N ARG A 133 -11.10 11.89 10.95
CA ARG A 133 -11.46 12.96 10.01
C ARG A 133 -10.17 13.59 9.51
N LEU A 134 -9.69 13.12 8.37
CA LEU A 134 -8.41 13.47 7.80
C LEU A 134 -8.64 14.35 6.57
N LYS A 135 -8.09 15.55 6.55
CA LYS A 135 -8.17 16.46 5.41
C LYS A 135 -7.00 16.23 4.48
N ALA A 136 -7.22 16.34 3.18
CA ALA A 136 -6.15 16.21 2.21
C ALA A 136 -5.17 17.38 2.34
N THR A 137 -3.90 17.07 2.56
CA THR A 137 -2.78 18.01 2.40
C THR A 137 -2.30 17.99 0.96
N GLU A 138 -2.39 16.82 0.30
CA GLU A 138 -2.24 16.65 -1.13
C GLU A 138 -3.48 15.91 -1.67
N PRO A 139 -4.27 16.50 -2.58
CA PRO A 139 -5.51 15.89 -3.06
C PRO A 139 -5.32 14.46 -3.56
N LYS A 140 -6.18 13.54 -3.12
CA LYS A 140 -6.15 12.09 -3.43
C LYS A 140 -4.91 11.33 -2.92
N LYS A 141 -3.88 12.00 -2.41
CA LYS A 141 -2.59 11.38 -2.05
C LYS A 141 -2.36 11.36 -0.56
N VAL A 142 -2.38 12.52 0.10
CA VAL A 142 -1.97 12.62 1.51
C VAL A 142 -3.09 13.25 2.33
N TYR A 143 -3.47 12.56 3.40
CA TYR A 143 -4.54 12.97 4.32
C TYR A 143 -3.99 13.07 5.74
N GLU A 144 -4.33 14.15 6.43
CA GLU A 144 -3.88 14.43 7.79
C GLU A 144 -5.04 14.88 8.68
N GLY A 145 -5.08 14.39 9.90
CA GLY A 145 -6.06 14.82 10.89
C GLY A 145 -5.99 14.03 12.18
N ARG A 146 -6.77 14.45 13.18
CA ARG A 146 -6.80 13.76 14.48
C ARG A 146 -7.95 12.77 14.53
N ARG A 147 -7.77 11.72 15.34
CA ARG A 147 -8.88 10.83 15.70
C ARG A 147 -9.69 11.49 16.81
N SER A 148 -11.01 11.32 16.78
CA SER A 148 -11.91 11.89 17.81
C SER A 148 -11.61 11.39 19.22
N CYS A 149 -10.99 10.22 19.35
CA CYS A 149 -10.66 9.57 20.61
C CYS A 149 -9.21 9.84 21.08
N ASP A 150 -8.44 10.64 20.34
CA ASP A 150 -7.10 11.06 20.78
C ASP A 150 -7.15 12.28 21.69
N GLY A 151 -6.25 12.33 22.67
CA GLY A 151 -6.00 13.53 23.48
C GLY A 151 -5.36 14.64 22.66
N SER A 152 -5.49 15.89 23.12
CA SER A 152 -5.01 17.09 22.40
C SER A 152 -3.51 17.13 22.11
N LEU A 153 -2.71 16.40 22.90
CA LEU A 153 -1.24 16.34 22.78
C LEU A 153 -0.74 15.23 21.85
N MET A 154 -1.63 14.37 21.34
CA MET A 154 -1.23 13.32 20.40
C MET A 154 -0.95 13.93 19.02
N PRO A 155 0.10 13.48 18.32
CA PRO A 155 0.35 13.92 16.94
C PRO A 155 -0.83 13.51 16.04
N PRO A 156 -1.06 14.24 14.92
CA PRO A 156 -2.10 13.87 13.96
C PRO A 156 -1.79 12.54 13.30
N SER A 157 -2.84 11.86 12.84
CA SER A 157 -2.74 10.72 11.95
C SER A 157 -2.49 11.21 10.52
N VAL A 158 -1.55 10.57 9.82
CA VAL A 158 -1.23 10.83 8.41
C VAL A 158 -1.39 9.54 7.63
N VAL A 159 -2.09 9.61 6.50
CA VAL A 159 -2.26 8.51 5.55
C VAL A 159 -1.82 9.01 4.18
N SER A 160 -0.84 8.32 3.57
CA SER A 160 -0.40 8.56 2.20
C SER A 160 -0.78 7.38 1.31
N LEU A 161 -1.33 7.66 0.14
CA LEU A 161 -1.88 6.71 -0.81
C LEU A 161 -1.08 6.75 -2.13
N PRO A 162 -0.53 5.61 -2.58
CA PRO A 162 0.21 5.54 -3.84
C PRO A 162 -0.73 5.54 -5.05
N ASP A 163 -0.18 5.75 -6.25
CA ASP A 163 -0.99 5.81 -7.48
C ASP A 163 -1.67 4.45 -7.77
N THR A 164 -1.02 3.32 -7.47
CA THR A 164 -1.61 1.96 -7.49
C THR A 164 -2.86 1.83 -6.63
N PHE A 165 -2.94 2.54 -5.49
CA PHE A 165 -4.15 2.55 -4.67
C PHE A 165 -5.26 3.36 -5.34
N ILE A 166 -4.93 4.51 -5.94
CA ILE A 166 -5.91 5.41 -6.56
C ILE A 166 -6.61 4.75 -7.76
N VAL A 167 -5.90 3.90 -8.51
CA VAL A 167 -6.45 3.16 -9.64
C VAL A 167 -7.14 1.84 -9.25
N ALA A 168 -6.99 1.40 -8.00
CA ALA A 168 -7.66 0.19 -7.50
C ALA A 168 -9.19 0.33 -7.52
N SER A 169 -9.89 -0.81 -7.50
CA SER A 169 -11.35 -0.81 -7.42
C SER A 169 -11.83 -0.13 -6.13
N PRO A 170 -13.00 0.54 -6.12
CA PRO A 170 -13.54 1.17 -4.91
C PRO A 170 -13.65 0.21 -3.72
N GLU A 171 -14.03 -1.04 -3.99
CA GLU A 171 -14.13 -2.12 -3.01
C GLU A 171 -12.77 -2.46 -2.40
N GLU A 172 -11.73 -2.50 -3.22
CA GLU A 172 -10.35 -2.73 -2.78
C GLU A 172 -9.82 -1.55 -1.96
N GLN A 173 -10.03 -0.32 -2.42
CA GLN A 173 -9.64 0.90 -1.70
C GLN A 173 -10.21 0.93 -0.29
N VAL A 174 -11.51 0.69 -0.16
CA VAL A 174 -12.21 0.63 1.13
C VAL A 174 -11.65 -0.48 2.01
N SER A 175 -11.44 -1.67 1.44
CA SER A 175 -10.94 -2.84 2.19
C SER A 175 -9.55 -2.58 2.76
N LEU A 176 -8.62 -2.06 1.94
CA LEU A 176 -7.26 -1.79 2.37
C LEU A 176 -7.19 -0.67 3.41
N LEU A 177 -7.97 0.41 3.25
CA LEU A 177 -8.04 1.47 4.26
C LEU A 177 -8.57 0.97 5.60
N LEU A 178 -9.65 0.19 5.59
CA LEU A 178 -10.25 -0.34 6.83
C LEU A 178 -9.38 -1.39 7.51
N LEU A 179 -8.57 -2.14 6.76
CA LEU A 179 -7.58 -3.06 7.36
C LEU A 179 -6.40 -2.29 7.99
N ALA A 180 -6.07 -1.10 7.48
CA ALA A 180 -4.92 -0.31 7.90
C ALA A 180 -5.21 0.76 8.98
N LEU A 181 -6.44 0.90 9.47
CA LEU A 181 -6.86 1.92 10.46
C LEU A 181 -7.48 1.32 11.71
#